data_AF-A0A8S3DZH5-F1
#
_entry.id   AF-A0A8S3DZH5-F1
#
_cell.length_a   1.000
_cell.length_b   1.000
_cell.length_c   1.000
_cell.angle_alpha   90.00
_cell.angle_beta   90.00
_cell.angle_gamma   90.00
#
_symmetry.space_group_name_H-M   'P 1'
#
loop_
_entity.id
_entity.type
_entity.pdbx_description
1 polymer ?
#
loop_
_entity_poly.entity_id
_entity_poly.type
_entity_poly.pdbx_seq_one_letter_code
_entity_poly.pdbx_strand_id
1 'polypeptide(L)'
;MRQYIIDKHSKSSISLAEYPFIDDDPNLSHLGIHMFTWNDCIEMFMSDAFHRTHSIERNKQMITYFYSRCSMSEKIVGSTMSITRIPFLMDQNNRLQVIEDTYFPTDTIGDSGGMGCDESFLNKSIFNWLNEYQNHQIKQWLRKLGVTERTDLTFLHKTIIPNAAA
;
A
#
# COMPACT_ATOMS: atom_id res chain seq x y z
N MET A 1 -5.11 -10.45 -8.69
CA MET A 1 -5.82 -9.73 -9.77
C MET A 1 -6.89 -10.60 -10.44
N ARG A 2 -6.56 -11.65 -11.22
CA ARG A 2 -7.58 -12.48 -11.91
C ARG A 2 -8.69 -13.00 -10.99
N GLN A 3 -8.32 -13.65 -9.88
CA GLN A 3 -9.31 -14.17 -8.92
C GLN A 3 -10.18 -13.07 -8.31
N TYR A 4 -9.58 -11.93 -7.95
CA TYR A 4 -10.30 -10.77 -7.44
C TYR A 4 -11.36 -10.25 -8.42
N ILE A 5 -11.03 -10.17 -9.71
CA ILE A 5 -11.98 -9.74 -10.75
C ILE A 5 -13.12 -10.75 -10.89
N ILE A 6 -12.83 -12.05 -10.88
CA ILE A 6 -13.86 -13.09 -10.90
C ILE A 6 -14.78 -12.95 -9.70
N ASP A 7 -14.23 -12.79 -8.49
CA ASP A 7 -15.00 -12.70 -7.25
C ASP A 7 -15.86 -11.42 -7.23
N LYS A 8 -15.29 -10.27 -7.62
CA LYS A 8 -16.00 -8.97 -7.69
C LYS A 8 -17.19 -9.00 -8.63
N HIS A 9 -17.09 -9.75 -9.73
CA HIS A 9 -18.13 -9.84 -10.75
C HIS A 9 -18.89 -11.17 -10.75
N SER A 10 -18.71 -12.03 -9.75
CA SER A 10 -19.26 -13.38 -9.66
C SER A 10 -20.79 -13.49 -9.71
N LYS A 11 -21.51 -12.38 -9.48
CA LYS A 11 -22.98 -12.30 -9.62
C LYS A 11 -23.45 -12.21 -11.07
N SER A 12 -22.57 -11.81 -11.99
CA SER A 12 -22.78 -11.86 -13.43
C SER A 12 -21.99 -13.05 -13.96
N SER A 13 -22.56 -13.86 -14.85
CA SER A 13 -21.88 -15.02 -15.45
C SER A 13 -20.76 -14.56 -16.41
N ILE A 14 -19.69 -13.98 -15.88
CA ILE A 14 -18.58 -13.43 -16.65
C ILE A 14 -17.56 -14.53 -16.91
N SER A 15 -17.45 -14.94 -18.17
CA SER A 15 -16.29 -15.69 -18.66
C SER A 15 -15.17 -14.69 -18.99
N LEU A 16 -14.10 -14.69 -18.21
CA LEU A 16 -12.90 -13.92 -18.58
C LEU A 16 -12.30 -14.50 -19.86
N ALA A 17 -11.84 -13.62 -20.76
CA ALA A 17 -11.03 -14.02 -21.91
C ALA A 17 -9.75 -14.75 -21.45
N GLU A 18 -9.19 -15.61 -22.31
CA GLU A 18 -7.96 -16.35 -22.04
C GLU A 18 -6.78 -15.41 -21.71
N TYR A 19 -6.75 -14.24 -22.37
CA TYR A 19 -5.82 -13.14 -22.11
C TYR A 19 -6.63 -11.87 -21.76
N PRO A 20 -7.06 -11.72 -20.50
CA PRO A 20 -8.03 -10.69 -20.12
C PRO A 20 -7.40 -9.30 -19.88
N PHE A 21 -6.08 -9.17 -20.06
CA PHE A 21 -5.35 -7.93 -19.84
C PHE A 21 -4.77 -7.48 -21.17
N ILE A 22 -5.20 -6.31 -21.62
CA ILE A 22 -4.82 -5.67 -22.87
C ILE A 22 -4.27 -4.28 -22.51
N ASP A 23 -3.36 -3.76 -23.33
CA ASP A 23 -2.86 -2.40 -23.15
C ASP A 23 -3.99 -1.38 -23.28
N ASP A 24 -3.79 -0.22 -22.67
CA ASP A 24 -4.78 0.86 -22.68
C ASP A 24 -5.04 1.32 -24.12
N ASP A 25 -6.26 1.11 -24.60
CA ASP A 25 -6.73 1.60 -25.89
C ASP A 25 -8.03 2.38 -25.64
N PRO A 26 -8.04 3.70 -25.88
CA PRO A 26 -9.19 4.56 -25.62
C PRO A 26 -10.43 4.13 -26.41
N ASN A 27 -10.26 3.41 -27.53
CA ASN A 27 -11.36 2.91 -28.35
C ASN A 27 -12.11 1.74 -27.71
N LEU A 28 -11.52 1.06 -26.72
CA LEU A 28 -12.12 -0.09 -26.04
C LEU A 28 -13.18 0.32 -25.00
N SER A 29 -13.13 1.56 -24.53
CA SER A 29 -14.05 2.09 -23.50
C SER A 29 -15.54 2.04 -23.94
N HIS A 30 -15.81 2.08 -25.25
CA HIS A 30 -17.16 2.03 -25.81
C HIS A 30 -17.71 0.61 -26.02
N LEU A 31 -16.88 -0.44 -25.87
CA LEU A 31 -17.25 -1.82 -26.17
C LEU A 31 -17.77 -2.59 -24.96
N GLY A 32 -18.13 -1.90 -23.87
CA GLY A 32 -18.56 -2.54 -22.62
C GLY A 32 -17.43 -3.28 -21.90
N ILE A 33 -16.18 -2.95 -22.21
CA ILE A 33 -14.99 -3.54 -21.57
C ILE A 33 -14.79 -2.88 -20.19
N HIS A 34 -14.63 -3.71 -19.17
CA HIS A 34 -14.29 -3.23 -17.83
C HIS A 34 -12.78 -2.95 -17.74
N MET A 35 -12.45 -1.69 -17.45
CA MET A 35 -11.07 -1.29 -17.18
C MET A 35 -10.72 -1.54 -15.71
N PHE A 36 -9.54 -2.10 -15.46
CA PHE A 36 -9.01 -2.22 -14.11
C PHE A 36 -8.32 -0.90 -13.71
N THR A 37 -9.00 -0.12 -12.87
CA THR A 37 -8.54 1.21 -12.46
C THR A 37 -7.69 1.16 -11.19
N TRP A 38 -7.10 2.30 -10.80
CA TRP A 38 -6.43 2.42 -9.50
C TRP A 38 -7.38 2.21 -8.32
N ASN A 39 -8.67 2.55 -8.45
CA ASN A 39 -9.66 2.27 -7.40
C ASN A 39 -9.88 0.76 -7.27
N ASP A 40 -9.98 0.03 -8.37
CA ASP A 40 -10.07 -1.44 -8.35
C ASP A 40 -8.82 -2.08 -7.73
N CYS A 41 -7.65 -1.48 -7.97
CA CYS A 41 -6.39 -1.91 -7.38
C CYS A 41 -6.38 -1.72 -5.86
N ILE A 42 -6.83 -0.57 -5.37
CA ILE A 42 -6.94 -0.27 -3.94
C ILE A 42 -7.95 -1.21 -3.27
N GLU A 43 -9.13 -1.40 -3.86
CA GLU A 43 -10.12 -2.35 -3.36
C GLU A 43 -9.58 -3.80 -3.35
N MET A 44 -8.81 -4.19 -4.37
CA MET A 44 -8.14 -5.49 -4.40
C MET A 44 -7.16 -5.63 -3.23
N PHE A 45 -6.34 -4.61 -2.96
CA PHE A 45 -5.37 -4.64 -1.86
C PHE A 45 -6.03 -4.77 -0.48
N MET A 46 -7.26 -4.26 -0.33
CA MET A 46 -8.06 -4.37 0.90
C MET A 46 -8.87 -5.68 0.99
N SER A 47 -8.86 -6.51 -0.06
CA SER A 47 -9.66 -7.74 -0.08
C SER A 47 -9.00 -8.89 0.68
N ASP A 48 -9.80 -9.71 1.37
CA ASP A 48 -9.32 -10.93 2.05
C ASP A 48 -8.58 -11.88 1.10
N ALA A 49 -9.06 -12.00 -0.13
CA ALA A 49 -8.46 -12.87 -1.15
C ALA A 49 -7.01 -12.46 -1.46
N PHE A 50 -6.76 -11.15 -1.50
CA PHE A 50 -5.41 -10.64 -1.69
C PHE A 50 -4.55 -10.92 -0.45
N HIS A 51 -5.03 -10.58 0.75
CA HIS A 51 -4.28 -10.78 2.00
C HIS A 51 -3.90 -12.25 2.26
N ARG A 52 -4.75 -13.21 1.90
CA ARG A 52 -4.44 -14.66 2.03
C ARG A 52 -3.21 -15.11 1.25
N THR A 53 -2.86 -14.39 0.19
CA THR A 53 -1.77 -14.77 -0.71
C THR A 53 -0.61 -13.78 -0.69
N HIS A 54 -0.80 -12.58 -0.13
CA HIS A 54 0.23 -11.56 -0.10
C HIS A 54 1.24 -11.84 1.03
N SER A 55 2.50 -12.07 0.64
CA SER A 55 3.59 -12.35 1.58
C SER A 55 4.48 -11.12 1.76
N ILE A 56 5.36 -11.16 2.78
CA ILE A 56 6.39 -10.15 3.03
C ILE A 56 7.27 -9.93 1.78
N GLU A 57 7.72 -11.00 1.13
CA GLU A 57 8.55 -10.94 -0.07
C GLU A 57 7.82 -10.26 -1.23
N ARG A 58 6.52 -10.54 -1.40
CA ARG A 58 5.67 -9.84 -2.39
C ARG A 58 5.50 -8.37 -2.03
N ASN A 59 5.41 -8.04 -0.73
CA ASN A 59 5.34 -6.64 -0.30
C ASN A 59 6.64 -5.89 -0.60
N LYS A 60 7.82 -6.49 -0.35
CA LYS A 60 9.13 -5.92 -0.73
C LYS A 60 9.23 -5.65 -2.24
N GLN A 61 8.74 -6.58 -3.06
CA GLN A 61 8.67 -6.41 -4.52
C GLN A 61 7.74 -5.26 -4.90
N MET A 62 6.57 -5.17 -4.25
CA MET A 62 5.61 -4.09 -4.48
C MET A 62 6.17 -2.71 -4.09
N ILE A 63 6.87 -2.60 -2.96
CA ILE A 63 7.57 -1.38 -2.53
C ILE A 63 8.62 -0.98 -3.58
N THR A 64 9.44 -1.94 -4.03
CA THR A 64 10.46 -1.70 -5.07
C THR A 64 9.83 -1.22 -6.38
N TYR A 65 8.71 -1.85 -6.78
CA TYR A 65 7.95 -1.43 -7.95
C TYR A 65 7.50 0.02 -7.83
N PHE A 66 6.83 0.39 -6.74
CA PHE A 66 6.36 1.76 -6.56
C PHE A 66 7.50 2.77 -6.46
N TYR A 67 8.59 2.43 -5.79
CA TYR A 67 9.80 3.25 -5.77
C TYR A 67 10.32 3.55 -7.19
N SER A 68 10.39 2.52 -8.05
CA SER A 68 10.84 2.68 -9.44
C SER A 68 9.89 3.54 -10.29
N ARG A 69 8.59 3.54 -9.97
CA ARG A 69 7.53 4.27 -10.69
C ARG A 69 7.25 5.67 -10.14
N CYS A 70 7.81 6.01 -8.98
CA CYS A 70 7.56 7.27 -8.26
C CYS A 70 8.86 8.02 -7.90
N SER A 71 10.02 7.62 -8.45
CA SER A 71 11.35 8.00 -7.94
C SER A 71 11.63 9.50 -7.86
N MET A 72 10.81 10.35 -8.50
CA MET A 72 10.91 11.82 -8.48
C MET A 72 9.60 12.54 -8.09
N SER A 73 8.50 11.84 -7.81
CA SER A 73 7.22 12.47 -7.45
C SER A 73 6.35 11.57 -6.59
N GLU A 74 5.47 12.17 -5.78
CA GLU A 74 4.42 11.44 -5.05
C GLU A 74 3.35 10.85 -5.97
N LYS A 75 3.33 11.26 -7.24
CA LYS A 75 2.43 10.70 -8.25
C LYS A 75 3.08 9.52 -8.94
N ILE A 76 2.27 8.50 -9.22
CA ILE A 76 2.67 7.40 -10.08
C ILE A 76 2.81 7.94 -11.51
N VAL A 77 3.95 7.68 -12.16
CA VAL A 77 4.18 8.10 -13.55
C VAL A 77 3.04 7.62 -14.45
N GLY A 78 2.39 8.57 -15.14
CA GLY A 78 1.24 8.32 -16.02
C GLY A 78 -0.12 8.27 -15.31
N SER A 79 -0.20 8.64 -14.03
CA SER A 79 -1.45 8.64 -13.26
C SER A 79 -1.64 9.94 -12.47
N THR A 80 -2.91 10.32 -12.23
CA THR A 80 -3.26 11.37 -11.27
C THR A 80 -3.24 10.86 -9.82
N MET A 81 -3.13 9.54 -9.63
CA MET A 81 -3.14 8.89 -8.31
C MET A 81 -1.85 9.19 -7.53
N SER A 82 -2.02 9.64 -6.29
CA SER A 82 -0.92 9.77 -5.33
C SER A 82 -0.61 8.42 -4.71
N ILE A 83 0.67 8.06 -4.65
CA ILE A 83 1.14 6.84 -3.98
C ILE A 83 0.78 6.84 -2.50
N THR A 84 0.64 8.01 -1.88
CA THR A 84 0.28 8.15 -0.45
C THR A 84 -1.12 7.61 -0.13
N ARG A 85 -2.01 7.53 -1.13
CA ARG A 85 -3.39 7.02 -0.99
C ARG A 85 -3.52 5.52 -1.18
N ILE A 86 -2.44 4.84 -1.58
CA ILE A 86 -2.49 3.42 -1.90
C ILE A 86 -2.04 2.63 -0.67
N PRO A 87 -2.84 1.67 -0.18
CA PRO A 87 -2.42 0.81 0.92
C PRO A 87 -1.44 -0.24 0.37
N PHE A 88 -0.14 0.01 0.49
CA PHE A 88 0.89 -0.89 -0.02
C PHE A 88 1.98 -1.23 0.99
N LEU A 89 2.00 -0.59 2.16
CA LEU A 89 2.96 -0.92 3.22
C LEU A 89 2.37 -1.95 4.16
N MET A 90 3.05 -3.08 4.33
CA MET A 90 2.60 -4.10 5.26
C MET A 90 3.02 -3.75 6.69
N ASP A 91 2.05 -3.74 7.60
CA ASP A 91 2.25 -3.46 9.02
C ASP A 91 2.66 -4.71 9.84
N GLN A 92 2.84 -4.54 11.14
CA GLN A 92 3.16 -5.59 12.09
C GLN A 92 2.07 -6.67 12.21
N ASN A 93 0.83 -6.37 11.80
CA ASN A 93 -0.31 -7.26 11.78
C ASN A 93 -0.53 -7.91 10.40
N ASN A 94 0.42 -7.74 9.48
CA ASN A 94 0.35 -8.20 8.08
C ASN A 94 -0.81 -7.60 7.28
N ARG A 95 -1.29 -6.42 7.66
CA ARG A 95 -2.29 -5.65 6.91
C ARG A 95 -1.59 -4.61 6.04
N LEU A 96 -2.18 -4.32 4.89
CA LEU A 96 -1.68 -3.25 4.03
C LEU A 96 -2.27 -1.92 4.49
N GLN A 97 -1.38 -0.96 4.66
CA GLN A 97 -1.69 0.36 5.20
C GLN A 97 -1.19 1.41 4.22
N VAL A 98 -1.85 2.57 4.25
CA VAL A 98 -1.38 3.75 3.56
C VAL A 98 -0.15 4.32 4.26
N ILE A 99 0.61 5.14 3.54
CA ILE A 99 1.87 5.70 4.05
C ILE A 99 1.64 6.57 5.29
N GLU A 100 0.58 7.37 5.29
CA GLU A 100 0.31 8.36 6.35
C GLU A 100 0.11 7.68 7.72
N ASP A 101 -0.48 6.50 7.73
CA ASP A 101 -0.82 5.73 8.93
C ASP A 101 0.32 4.83 9.42
N THR A 102 1.43 4.75 8.68
CA THR A 102 2.52 3.81 8.97
C THR A 102 3.72 4.51 9.60
N TYR A 103 4.23 3.92 10.69
CA TYR A 103 5.46 4.35 11.37
C TYR A 103 6.62 3.39 11.14
N PHE A 104 7.85 3.89 11.20
CA PHE A 104 9.00 3.01 11.39
C PHE A 104 9.05 2.49 12.84
N PRO A 105 9.34 1.19 13.04
CA PRO A 105 9.63 0.65 14.37
C PRO A 105 10.78 1.41 15.04
N THR A 106 10.73 1.56 16.36
CA THR A 106 11.78 2.24 17.14
C THR A 106 12.31 1.30 18.21
N ASP A 107 13.63 1.14 18.31
CA ASP A 107 14.25 0.20 19.26
C ASP A 107 14.10 0.60 20.75
N THR A 108 13.61 1.80 21.05
CA THR A 108 13.66 2.42 22.39
C THR A 108 12.37 2.32 23.19
N ILE A 109 11.24 1.97 22.58
CA ILE A 109 9.96 1.81 23.27
C ILE A 109 9.54 0.37 23.04
N GLY A 110 9.21 -0.37 24.10
CA GLY A 110 8.75 -1.74 23.95
C GLY A 110 7.55 -1.79 23.00
N ASP A 111 7.79 -2.20 21.76
CA ASP A 111 6.79 -2.50 20.72
C ASP A 111 5.82 -3.65 21.14
N SER A 112 5.93 -4.11 22.38
CA SER A 112 4.95 -4.93 23.07
C SER A 112 3.69 -4.12 23.37
N GLY A 113 2.83 -3.97 22.36
CA GLY A 113 1.37 -4.00 22.48
C GLY A 113 0.77 -3.38 23.74
N GLY A 114 1.12 -2.13 24.04
CA GLY A 114 0.42 -1.35 25.06
C GLY A 114 -1.05 -1.25 24.65
N MET A 115 -1.93 -1.89 25.41
CA MET A 115 -3.39 -1.87 25.24
C MET A 115 -3.86 -0.46 24.88
N GLY A 116 -4.35 -0.27 23.66
CA GLY A 116 -5.14 0.90 23.26
C GLY A 116 -4.55 1.83 22.19
N CYS A 117 -3.35 1.59 21.65
CA CYS A 117 -2.88 2.34 20.48
C CYS A 117 -3.12 1.54 19.18
N ASP A 118 -4.07 2.01 18.36
CA ASP A 118 -4.42 1.48 17.04
C ASP A 118 -3.37 1.81 15.96
N GLU A 119 -2.11 1.93 16.36
CA GLU A 119 -1.02 2.42 15.52
C GLU A 119 -0.43 1.32 14.63
N SER A 120 -0.20 1.67 13.36
CA SER A 120 0.42 0.78 12.38
C SER A 120 1.93 1.04 12.31
N PHE A 121 2.72 0.04 12.68
CA PHE A 121 4.17 0.01 12.53
C PHE A 121 4.54 -0.87 11.35
N LEU A 122 5.50 -0.42 10.54
CA LEU A 122 6.00 -1.19 9.42
C LEU A 122 6.49 -2.56 9.89
N ASN A 123 6.13 -3.61 9.17
CA ASN A 123 6.53 -4.98 9.47
C ASN A 123 8.05 -5.08 9.70
N LYS A 124 8.47 -5.70 10.80
CA LYS A 124 9.88 -5.78 11.21
C LYS A 124 10.79 -6.38 10.15
N SER A 125 10.33 -7.40 9.41
CA SER A 125 11.11 -8.03 8.34
C SER A 125 11.32 -7.09 7.14
N ILE A 126 10.37 -6.21 6.88
CA ILE A 126 10.48 -5.18 5.84
C ILE A 126 11.38 -4.05 6.33
N PHE A 127 11.23 -3.63 7.58
CA PHE A 127 12.11 -2.62 8.17
C PHE A 127 13.58 -3.05 8.18
N ASN A 128 13.86 -4.29 8.56
CA ASN A 128 15.22 -4.85 8.51
C ASN A 128 15.77 -4.85 7.07
N TRP A 129 14.95 -5.25 6.10
CA TRP A 129 15.32 -5.20 4.68
C TRP A 129 15.62 -3.76 4.21
N LEU A 130 14.84 -2.77 4.65
CA LEU A 130 15.10 -1.34 4.37
C LEU A 130 16.38 -0.80 5.03
N ASN A 131 16.86 -1.44 6.11
CA ASN A 131 18.12 -1.09 6.77
C ASN A 131 19.35 -1.68 6.07
N GLU A 132 19.16 -2.60 5.13
CA GLU A 132 20.24 -3.09 4.28
C GLU A 132 20.77 -1.97 3.37
N TYR A 133 22.09 -1.95 3.13
CA TYR A 133 22.76 -0.87 2.39
C TYR A 133 22.14 -0.61 1.00
N GLN A 134 21.80 -1.66 0.26
CA GLN A 134 21.20 -1.59 -1.06
C GLN A 134 19.81 -0.92 -1.09
N ASN A 135 19.06 -0.93 0.01
CA ASN A 135 17.68 -0.44 0.07
C ASN A 135 17.56 0.91 0.79
N HIS A 136 18.67 1.51 1.19
CA HIS A 136 18.67 2.76 1.94
C HIS A 136 17.93 3.89 1.20
N GLN A 137 18.04 3.94 -0.13
CA GLN A 137 17.33 4.93 -0.95
C GLN A 137 15.80 4.73 -0.92
N ILE A 138 15.33 3.49 -0.84
CA ILE A 138 13.91 3.17 -0.68
C ILE A 138 13.43 3.65 0.70
N LYS A 139 14.23 3.42 1.75
CA LYS A 139 13.92 3.92 3.10
C LYS A 139 13.81 5.45 3.14
N GLN A 140 14.77 6.15 2.52
CA GLN A 140 14.76 7.60 2.38
C GLN A 140 13.53 8.10 1.62
N TRP A 141 13.17 7.42 0.53
CA TRP A 141 11.96 7.72 -0.24
C TRP A 141 10.69 7.55 0.61
N LEU A 142 10.53 6.45 1.36
CA LEU A 142 9.41 6.26 2.28
C LEU A 142 9.35 7.35 3.36
N ARG A 143 10.50 7.79 3.89
CA ARG A 143 10.57 8.95 4.80
C ARG A 143 10.02 10.22 4.18
N LYS A 144 10.40 10.52 2.94
CA LYS A 144 9.91 11.70 2.20
C LYS A 144 8.41 11.64 1.95
N LEU A 145 7.86 10.44 1.77
CA LEU A 145 6.43 10.25 1.58
C LEU A 145 5.61 10.33 2.89
N GLY A 146 6.25 10.34 4.07
CA GLY A 146 5.57 10.52 5.35
C GLY A 146 5.66 9.35 6.32
N VAL A 147 6.41 8.27 6.00
CA VAL A 147 6.71 7.21 6.99
C VAL A 147 7.75 7.77 7.96
N THR A 148 7.35 8.01 9.20
CA THR A 148 8.22 8.62 10.23
C THR A 148 8.44 7.67 11.40
N GLU A 149 9.48 7.91 12.18
CA GLU A 149 9.63 7.27 13.49
C GLU A 149 8.57 7.82 14.46
N ARG A 150 8.18 7.02 15.45
CA ARG A 150 7.26 7.48 16.50
C ARG A 150 8.01 8.36 17.49
N THR A 151 7.48 9.55 17.70
CA THR A 151 7.91 10.54 18.69
C THR A 151 6.66 11.20 19.28
N ASP A 152 6.75 11.82 20.45
CA ASP A 152 5.62 12.55 21.03
C ASP A 152 5.05 13.59 20.06
N LEU A 153 5.93 14.25 19.29
CA LEU A 153 5.55 15.23 18.27
C LEU A 153 4.80 14.59 17.09
N THR A 154 5.28 13.45 16.56
CA THR A 154 4.61 12.78 15.44
C THR A 154 3.28 12.16 15.87
N PHE A 155 3.18 11.64 17.10
CA PHE A 155 1.92 11.17 17.68
C PHE A 155 0.90 12.31 17.84
N LEU A 156 1.34 13.47 18.34
CA LEU A 156 0.48 14.66 18.43
C LEU A 156 -0.05 15.08 17.06
N HIS A 157 0.84 15.17 16.06
CA HIS A 157 0.47 15.62 14.72
C HIS A 157 -0.43 14.65 13.95
N LYS A 158 -0.16 13.34 14.03
CA LYS A 158 -0.88 12.33 13.24
C LYS A 158 -2.12 11.77 13.94
N THR A 159 -2.11 11.71 15.27
CA THR A 159 -3.19 11.03 16.03
C THR A 159 -4.04 12.01 16.83
N ILE A 160 -3.44 12.99 17.53
CA ILE A 160 -4.19 13.86 18.45
C ILE A 160 -4.84 15.05 17.73
N ILE A 161 -4.09 15.83 16.96
CA ILE A 161 -4.61 17.03 16.29
C ILE A 161 -5.80 16.72 15.36
N PRO A 162 -5.75 15.69 14.50
CA PRO A 162 -6.87 15.37 13.61
C PRO A 162 -8.14 14.98 14.38
N ASN A 163 -7.99 14.29 15.52
CA ASN A 163 -9.12 13.81 16.34
C ASN A 163 -9.60 14.83 17.38
N ALA A 164 -8.84 15.89 17.66
CA ALA A 164 -9.23 16.95 18.59
C ALA A 164 -10.15 18.02 17.95
N ALA A 165 -10.21 18.06 16.62
CA ALA A 165 -11.06 18.97 15.85
C ALA A 165 -12.37 18.33 15.35
N ALA A 166 -12.62 17.06 15.74
CA ALA A 166 -13.79 16.28 15.35
C ALA A 166 -14.92 16.36 16.38
#